data_AF-A0A811AQ93-F1
#
_entry.id   AF-A0A811AQ93-F1
#
_cell.length_a   1.000
_cell.length_b   1.000
_cell.length_c   1.000
_cell.angle_alpha   90.00
_cell.angle_beta   90.00
_cell.angle_gamma   90.00
#
_symmetry.space_group_name_H-M   'P 1'
#
loop_
_entity.id
_entity.type
_entity.pdbx_description
1 polymer ?
#
loop_
_entity_poly.entity_id
_entity_poly.type
_entity_poly.pdbx_seq_one_letter_code
_entity_poly.pdbx_strand_id
1 'polypeptide(L)' 'MIARSPEAKALGIRMGQPRFQVRQMRSEKKIHVFSSNYALYHSMSQRVMAVLESLSPAVEPYSIDEMFIDLRG' A
#
# COMPACT_ATOMS: atom_id res chain seq x y z
N MET A 1 -10.90 -1.00 -5.35
CA MET A 1 -9.87 -0.11 -4.77
C MET A 1 -8.71 -1.00 -4.33
N ILE A 2 -7.49 -0.69 -4.77
CA ILE A 2 -6.30 -1.53 -4.52
C ILE A 2 -5.56 -1.07 -3.25
N ALA A 3 -5.55 0.24 -2.97
CA ALA A 3 -5.05 0.82 -1.71
C ALA A 3 -6.04 1.87 -1.20
N ARG A 4 -6.08 2.07 0.12
CA ARG A 4 -7.02 2.96 0.82
C ARG A 4 -6.36 3.53 2.06
N SER A 5 -6.50 4.83 2.27
CA SER A 5 -6.09 5.47 3.53
C SER A 5 -7.00 5.05 4.69
N PRO A 6 -6.58 5.22 5.95
CA PRO A 6 -7.41 4.94 7.12
C PRO A 6 -8.75 5.68 7.09
N GLU A 7 -8.77 6.94 6.65
CA GLU A 7 -9.98 7.75 6.53
C GLU A 7 -10.93 7.15 5.49
N ALA A 8 -10.41 6.72 4.34
CA ALA A 8 -11.21 6.05 3.31
C ALA A 8 -11.82 4.72 3.82
N LYS A 9 -11.09 3.97 4.66
CA LYS A 9 -11.61 2.77 5.31
C LYS A 9 -12.74 3.11 6.30
N ALA A 10 -12.57 4.17 7.11
CA ALA A 10 -13.59 4.64 8.04
C ALA A 10 -14.88 5.11 7.35
N LEU A 11 -14.78 5.57 6.10
CA LEU A 11 -15.93 5.91 5.26
C LEU A 11 -16.67 4.68 4.68
N GLY A 12 -16.23 3.47 4.97
CA GLY A 12 -16.87 2.23 4.54
C GLY A 12 -16.42 1.72 3.16
N ILE A 13 -15.38 2.32 2.56
CA ILE A 13 -14.85 1.87 1.27
C ILE A 13 -14.13 0.53 1.48
N ARG A 14 -14.61 -0.54 0.83
CA ARG A 14 -14.07 -1.91 1.00
C ARG A 14 -12.85 -2.17 0.11
N MET A 15 -12.05 -3.16 0.49
CA MET A 15 -10.96 -3.66 -0.37
C MET A 15 -11.56 -4.26 -1.64
N GLY A 16 -10.94 -4.05 -2.80
CA GLY A 16 -11.45 -4.59 -4.06
C GLY A 16 -12.72 -3.91 -4.59
N GLN A 17 -13.34 -2.99 -3.84
CA GLN A 17 -14.58 -2.34 -4.25
C GLN A 17 -14.44 -1.62 -5.62
N PRO A 18 -15.31 -1.91 -6.60
CA PRO A 18 -15.24 -1.27 -7.91
C PRO A 18 -15.39 0.25 -7.83
N ARG A 19 -14.62 0.97 -8.65
CA ARG A 19 -14.57 2.45 -8.65
C ARG A 19 -15.95 3.10 -8.84
N PHE A 20 -16.83 2.51 -9.63
CA PHE A 20 -18.16 3.07 -9.90
C PHE A 20 -19.04 3.16 -8.63
N GLN A 21 -18.90 2.19 -7.71
CA GLN A 21 -19.63 2.19 -6.43
C GLN A 21 -19.10 3.29 -5.51
N VAL A 22 -17.77 3.49 -5.50
CA VAL A 22 -17.12 4.56 -4.73
C VAL A 22 -17.48 5.95 -5.30
N ARG A 23 -17.72 6.05 -6.60
CA ARG A 23 -18.13 7.30 -7.25
C ARG A 23 -19.48 7.82 -6.74
N GLN A 24 -20.40 6.92 -6.37
CA GLN A 24 -21.69 7.29 -5.78
C GLN A 24 -21.52 7.90 -4.37
N MET A 25 -20.59 7.35 -3.57
CA MET A 25 -20.25 7.87 -2.23
C MET A 25 -19.47 9.20 -2.28
N ARG A 26 -18.86 9.51 -3.42
CA ARG A 26 -18.04 10.70 -3.67
C ARG A 26 -18.85 12.01 -3.68
N SER A 27 -20.16 11.91 -3.92
CA SER A 27 -21.08 13.05 -3.95
C SER A 27 -21.21 13.73 -2.57
N GLU A 28 -21.06 12.96 -1.50
CA GLU A 28 -21.31 13.45 -0.12
C GLU A 28 -20.01 13.65 0.67
N LYS A 29 -18.90 13.02 0.25
CA LYS A 29 -17.63 13.02 0.98
C LYS A 29 -16.47 13.30 0.00
N LYS A 30 -15.54 14.18 0.39
CA LYS A 30 -14.35 14.58 -0.39
C LYS A 30 -13.35 13.42 -0.57
N ILE A 31 -13.74 12.40 -1.32
CA ILE A 31 -12.91 11.22 -1.61
C ILE A 31 -12.08 11.50 -2.86
N HIS A 32 -10.76 11.38 -2.77
CA HIS A 32 -9.85 11.49 -3.90
C HIS A 32 -9.44 10.08 -4.36
N VAL A 33 -9.53 9.83 -5.66
CA VAL A 33 -9.17 8.54 -6.28
C VAL A 33 -8.06 8.79 -7.28
N PHE A 34 -6.95 8.09 -7.10
CA PHE A 34 -5.76 8.16 -7.95
C PHE A 34 -5.56 6.85 -8.72
N SER A 35 -4.89 6.92 -9.86
CA SER A 35 -4.43 5.74 -10.58
C SER A 35 -3.26 5.09 -9.85
N SER A 36 -3.11 3.77 -9.99
CA SER A 36 -1.99 3.02 -9.43
C SER A 36 -0.71 3.37 -10.17
N ASN A 37 0.27 3.99 -9.50
CA ASN A 37 1.60 4.25 -10.05
C ASN A 37 2.58 3.14 -9.65
N TYR A 38 2.54 2.02 -10.37
CA TYR A 38 3.32 0.82 -10.05
C TYR A 38 4.85 1.06 -10.05
N ALA A 39 5.36 1.87 -10.98
CA ALA A 39 6.79 2.18 -11.05
C ALA A 39 7.27 2.92 -9.79
N LEU A 40 6.48 3.89 -9.32
CA LEU A 40 6.79 4.60 -8.08
C LEU A 40 6.78 3.64 -6.88
N TYR A 41 5.73 2.83 -6.72
CA TYR A 41 5.65 1.87 -5.61
C TYR A 41 6.80 0.85 -5.63
N HIS A 42 7.17 0.35 -6.82
CA HIS A 42 8.30 -0.56 -6.97
C HIS A 42 9.62 0.11 -6.55
N SER A 43 9.89 1.34 -7.01
CA SER A 43 11.09 2.08 -6.60
C SER A 43 11.13 2.36 -5.09
N MET A 44 9.98 2.61 -4.45
CA MET A 44 9.93 2.77 -2.99
C MET A 44 10.24 1.46 -2.27
N SER A 45 9.64 0.35 -2.71
CA SER A 45 9.88 -0.98 -2.15
C SER A 45 11.37 -1.34 -2.18
N GLN A 46 12.04 -1.14 -3.32
CA GLN A 46 13.47 -1.37 -3.48
C GLN A 46 14.32 -0.52 -2.52
N ARG A 47 13.95 0.75 -2.30
CA ARG A 47 14.66 1.62 -1.35
C ARG A 47 14.50 1.15 0.09
N VAL A 48 13.32 0.65 0.47
CA VAL A 48 13.10 0.09 1.81
C VAL A 48 13.91 -1.19 1.98
N MET A 49 13.87 -2.09 1.00
CA MET A 49 14.63 -3.34 0.99
C MET A 49 16.13 -3.10 1.22
N ALA A 50 16.72 -2.17 0.47
CA ALA A 50 18.15 -1.83 0.61
C ALA A 50 18.51 -1.34 2.02
N VAL A 51 17.61 -0.62 2.70
CA VAL A 51 17.83 -0.21 4.09
C VAL A 51 17.74 -1.42 5.02
N LEU A 52 16.76 -2.31 4.84
CA LEU A 52 16.61 -3.48 5.70
C LEU A 52 17.78 -4.46 5.57
N GLU A 53 18.27 -4.69 4.34
CA GLU A 53 19.45 -5.53 4.08
C GLU A 53 20.73 -4.97 4.72
N SER A 54 20.80 -3.64 4.94
CA SER A 54 21.92 -3.05 5.68
C SER A 54 21.85 -3.28 7.19
N LEU A 55 20.67 -3.62 7.73
CA LEU A 55 20.43 -3.81 9.16
C LEU A 55 20.48 -5.29 9.59
N SER A 56 20.16 -6.22 8.68
CA SER A 56 20.23 -7.65 8.93
C SER A 56 20.63 -8.41 7.67
N PRO A 57 21.48 -9.44 7.77
CA PRO A 57 21.84 -10.29 6.63
C PRO A 57 20.69 -11.19 6.17
N ALA A 58 19.64 -11.38 6.97
CA ALA A 58 18.51 -12.24 6.67
C ALA A 58 17.23 -11.41 6.54
N VAL A 59 16.98 -10.95 5.30
CA VAL A 59 15.75 -10.27 4.88
C VAL A 59 15.10 -11.09 3.77
N GLU A 60 13.82 -11.41 3.92
CA GLU A 60 13.04 -12.18 2.95
C GLU A 60 11.85 -11.35 2.44
N PRO A 61 11.81 -10.98 1.15
CA PRO A 61 10.69 -10.24 0.58
C PRO A 61 9.46 -11.16 0.40
N TYR A 62 8.31 -10.76 0.93
CA TYR A 62 7.04 -11.48 0.80
C TYR A 62 6.11 -10.87 -0.25
N SER A 63 6.02 -9.54 -0.27
CA SER A 63 5.24 -8.76 -1.23
C SER A 63 5.90 -7.41 -1.50
N ILE A 64 5.28 -6.53 -2.29
CA ILE A 64 5.85 -5.21 -2.61
C ILE A 64 5.94 -4.30 -1.37
N ASP A 65 5.09 -4.53 -0.37
CA ASP A 65 4.99 -3.73 0.85
C ASP A 65 5.25 -4.54 2.14
N GLU A 66 5.61 -5.82 2.03
CA GLU A 66 5.87 -6.70 3.19
C GLU A 66 7.17 -7.49 3.04
N MET A 67 7.98 -7.48 4.11
CA MET A 67 9.29 -8.15 4.19
C MET A 67 9.47 -8.75 5.59
N PHE A 68 10.04 -9.94 5.67
CA PHE A 68 10.44 -10.58 6.91
C PHE A 68 11.92 -10.30 7.19
N ILE A 69 12.26 -10.08 8.45
CA ILE A 69 13.64 -9.78 8.87
C ILE A 69 13.96 -10.67 10.07
N ASP A 70 15.11 -11.32 10.03
CA ASP A 70 15.66 -12.00 11.19
C ASP A 70 16.39 -10.99 12.08
N LEU A 71 15.96 -10.88 13.33
CA LEU A 71 16.56 -10.02 14.35
C LEU A 71 17.33 -10.81 15.42
N ARG A 72 17.52 -12.12 15.22
CA ARG A 72 18.19 -13.02 16.18
C ARG A 72 19.73 -12.90 16.17
N GLY A 73 20.27 -11.79 15.65
CA GLY A 73 21.70 -11.50 15.63
C GLY A 73 22.37 -11.65 16.99
#